data_AF-A0AAN6WMX9-F1
#
_entry.id   AF-A0AAN6WMX9-F1
#
_cell.length_a   1.000
_cell.length_b   1.000
_cell.length_c   1.000
_cell.angle_alpha   90.00
_cell.angle_beta   90.00
_cell.angle_gamma   90.00
#
_symmetry.space_group_name_H-M   'P 1'
#
loop_
_entity.id
_entity.type
_entity.pdbx_description
1 polymer ?
#
loop_
_entity_poly.entity_id
_entity_poly.type
_entity_poly.pdbx_seq_one_letter_code
_entity_poly.pdbx_strand_id
1 'polypeptide(L)'
;LSCPFYVRDPLKYFNCFAHPPMGHIEEVQLHLRADHRRPPQCPICHENFDTFVACDRHIRERLCTPSPEPVTLDGLTEDQIHQVCLFEPNPAQTAQNNWTELWKICF
;
A
#
# COMPACT_ATOMS: atom_id res chain seq x y z
N LEU A 1 15.81 -0.66 -8.64
CA LEU A 1 14.62 0.18 -8.43
C LEU A 1 14.34 0.26 -6.93
N SER A 2 13.88 1.42 -6.46
CA SER A 2 13.64 1.65 -5.03
C SER A 2 12.15 1.55 -4.71
N CYS A 3 11.81 1.27 -3.45
CA CYS A 3 10.43 1.34 -2.98
C CYS A 3 9.88 2.78 -3.10
N PRO A 4 8.70 3.01 -3.71
CA PRO A 4 8.07 4.33 -3.78
C PRO A 4 7.89 5.01 -2.41
N PHE A 5 7.47 4.24 -1.40
CA PHE A 5 7.26 4.77 -0.05
C PHE A 5 8.56 5.24 0.60
N TYR A 6 9.64 4.47 0.46
CA TYR A 6 10.97 4.88 0.94
C TYR A 6 11.47 6.14 0.23
N VAL A 7 11.30 6.24 -1.08
CA VAL A 7 11.71 7.43 -1.83
C VAL A 7 10.90 8.66 -1.41
N ARG A 8 9.61 8.49 -1.08
CA ARG A 8 8.72 9.57 -0.63
C ARG A 8 9.06 10.05 0.79
N ASP A 9 9.29 9.12 1.72
CA ASP A 9 9.61 9.40 3.12
C ASP A 9 10.61 8.37 3.67
N PRO A 10 11.93 8.62 3.52
CA PRO A 10 12.97 7.68 3.94
C PRO A 10 12.99 7.42 5.46
N LEU A 11 12.55 8.39 6.26
CA LEU A 11 12.54 8.28 7.72
C LEU A 11 11.43 7.34 8.18
N LYS A 12 10.23 7.50 7.61
CA LYS A 12 9.07 6.66 7.96
C LYS A 12 9.22 5.22 7.45
N TYR A 13 9.73 5.05 6.24
CA TYR A 13 9.85 3.73 5.60
C TYR A 13 11.28 3.22 5.56
N PHE A 14 12.10 3.57 6.56
CA PHE A 14 13.50 3.14 6.64
C PHE A 14 13.66 1.62 6.50
N ASN A 15 12.73 0.83 7.05
CA ASN A 15 12.76 -0.63 6.93
C ASN A 15 12.69 -1.13 5.48
N CYS A 16 12.12 -0.34 4.56
CA CYS A 16 12.10 -0.70 3.15
C CYS A 16 13.51 -0.67 2.51
N PHE A 17 14.47 0.04 3.11
CA PHE A 17 15.88 0.02 2.69
C PHE A 17 16.56 -1.32 2.98
N ALA A 18 16.08 -2.07 3.97
CA ALA A 18 16.67 -3.36 4.34
C ALA A 18 16.38 -4.47 3.33
N HIS A 19 15.43 -4.27 2.41
CA HIS A 19 15.22 -5.21 1.31
C HIS A 19 16.36 -5.12 0.30
N PRO A 20 16.77 -6.24 -0.32
CA PRO A 20 17.70 -6.22 -1.43
C PRO A 20 17.27 -5.22 -2.51
N PRO A 21 18.21 -4.57 -3.21
CA PRO A 21 17.88 -3.71 -4.34
C PRO A 21 17.02 -4.48 -5.34
N MET A 22 15.83 -3.97 -5.65
CA MET A 22 14.91 -4.61 -6.58
C MET A 22 15.43 -4.39 -8.02
N GLY A 23 15.80 -5.45 -8.72
CA GLY A 23 16.29 -5.41 -10.10
C GLY A 23 15.19 -5.11 -11.11
N HIS A 24 13.95 -5.49 -10.81
CA HIS A 24 12.82 -5.42 -11.76
C HIS A 24 11.56 -4.79 -11.13
N ILE A 25 10.59 -4.42 -11.97
CA ILE A 25 9.33 -3.80 -11.54
C ILE A 25 8.49 -4.80 -10.75
N GLU A 26 8.52 -6.06 -11.13
CA GLU A 26 7.79 -7.17 -10.53
C GLU A 26 8.14 -7.36 -9.06
N GLU A 27 9.41 -7.14 -8.71
CA GLU A 27 9.88 -7.18 -7.33
C GLU A 27 9.35 -5.98 -6.53
N VAL A 28 9.25 -4.80 -7.16
CA VAL A 28 8.63 -3.61 -6.55
C VAL A 28 7.14 -3.84 -6.32
N GLN A 29 6.43 -4.45 -7.28
CA GLN A 29 5.01 -4.79 -7.14
C GLN A 29 4.78 -5.77 -5.98
N LEU A 30 5.60 -6.81 -5.88
CA LEU A 30 5.52 -7.80 -4.80
C LEU A 30 5.74 -7.15 -3.43
N HIS A 31 6.78 -6.31 -3.31
CA HIS A 31 7.07 -5.57 -2.08
C HIS A 31 5.92 -4.62 -1.69
N LEU A 32 5.41 -3.83 -2.64
CA LEU A 32 4.27 -2.94 -2.40
C LEU A 32 3.04 -3.70 -1.90
N ARG A 33 2.76 -4.87 -2.48
CA ARG A 33 1.65 -5.72 -2.07
C ARG A 33 1.83 -6.29 -0.66
N ALA A 34 3.05 -6.69 -0.31
CA ALA A 34 3.34 -7.33 0.97
C ALA A 34 3.41 -6.32 2.12
N ASP A 35 4.09 -5.20 1.91
CA ASP A 35 4.53 -4.32 3.00
C ASP A 35 3.75 -3.01 3.07
N HIS A 36 3.07 -2.60 1.99
CA HIS A 36 2.38 -1.31 1.91
C HIS A 36 0.87 -1.42 1.73
N ARG A 37 0.29 -2.62 1.76
CA ARG A 37 -1.16 -2.80 1.76
C ARG A 37 -1.76 -2.28 3.07
N ARG A 38 -2.79 -1.43 2.98
CA ARG A 38 -3.54 -0.98 4.15
C ARG A 38 -4.21 -2.17 4.86
N PRO A 39 -4.14 -2.26 6.19
CA PRO A 39 -4.93 -3.22 6.91
C PRO A 39 -6.44 -2.92 6.72
N PRO A 40 -7.30 -3.95 6.73
CA PRO A 40 -8.74 -3.76 6.87
C PRO A 40 -9.06 -2.86 8.05
N GLN A 41 -9.93 -1.88 7.87
CA GLN A 41 -10.25 -0.90 8.90
C GLN A 41 -11.74 -0.58 8.95
N CYS A 42 -12.25 -0.36 10.16
CA CYS A 42 -13.61 0.12 10.35
C CYS A 42 -13.74 1.60 9.98
N PRO A 43 -14.68 1.99 9.09
CA PRO A 43 -14.85 3.39 8.69
C PRO A 43 -15.54 4.26 9.76
N ILE A 44 -15.99 3.67 10.87
CA ILE A 44 -16.66 4.37 11.97
C ILE A 44 -15.66 4.76 13.05
N CYS A 45 -14.93 3.79 13.58
CA CYS A 45 -14.00 4.00 14.69
C CYS A 45 -12.52 4.05 14.28
N HIS A 46 -12.19 3.73 13.03
CA HIS A 46 -10.82 3.64 12.49
C HIS A 46 -9.93 2.56 13.12
N GLU A 47 -10.54 1.55 13.76
CA GLU A 47 -9.81 0.38 14.26
C GLU A 47 -9.32 -0.50 13.10
N ASN A 48 -8.05 -0.91 13.15
CA ASN A 48 -7.43 -1.80 12.17
C ASN A 48 -7.63 -3.26 12.57
N PHE A 49 -7.73 -4.15 11.58
CA PHE A 49 -7.94 -5.58 11.77
C PHE A 49 -6.97 -6.39 10.93
N ASP A 50 -6.61 -7.57 11.40
CA ASP A 50 -5.74 -8.49 10.65
C ASP A 50 -6.43 -9.09 9.42
N THR A 51 -7.76 -9.16 9.42
CA THR A 51 -8.55 -9.76 8.33
C THR A 51 -9.80 -8.96 8.01
N PHE A 52 -10.20 -8.97 6.73
CA PHE A 52 -11.47 -8.38 6.29
C PHE A 52 -12.67 -9.02 6.99
N VAL A 53 -12.61 -10.32 7.29
CA VAL A 53 -13.68 -11.02 8.01
C VAL A 53 -13.86 -10.48 9.43
N ALA A 54 -12.76 -10.21 10.14
CA ALA A 54 -12.81 -9.62 11.48
C ALA A 54 -13.36 -8.18 11.43
N CYS A 55 -12.93 -7.38 10.46
CA CYS A 55 -13.44 -6.04 10.22
C CYS A 55 -14.95 -6.04 9.90
N ASP A 56 -15.39 -6.90 8.97
CA ASP A 56 -16.79 -7.06 8.61
C ASP A 56 -17.66 -7.45 9.80
N ARG A 57 -17.18 -8.40 10.62
CA ARG A 57 -17.87 -8.78 11.85
C ARG A 57 -18.02 -7.59 12.79
N HIS A 58 -16.94 -6.85 13.03
CA HIS A 58 -16.96 -5.65 13.86
C HIS A 58 -17.96 -4.59 13.34
N ILE A 59 -17.95 -4.31 12.04
CA ILE A 59 -18.88 -3.36 11.42
C ILE A 59 -20.34 -3.81 11.58
N ARG A 60 -20.62 -5.12 11.46
CA ARG A 60 -21.97 -5.68 11.62
C ARG A 60 -22.47 -5.65 13.06
N GLU A 61 -21.58 -5.85 14.04
CA GLU A 61 -21.90 -5.79 15.47
C GLU A 61 -22.31 -4.37 15.90
N ARG A 62 -21.78 -3.33 15.24
CA ARG A 62 -22.09 -1.91 15.49
C ARG A 62 -21.88 -1.49 16.95
N LEU A 63 -20.89 -2.09 17.62
CA LEU A 63 -20.57 -1.83 19.02
C LEU A 63 -19.55 -0.70 19.21
N CYS A 64 -18.92 -0.22 18.13
CA CYS A 64 -17.90 0.82 18.21
C CYS A 64 -18.47 2.24 18.16
N THR A 65 -17.73 3.18 18.73
CA THR A 65 -18.06 4.60 18.73
C THR A 65 -17.34 5.34 17.60
N PRO A 66 -18.01 6.30 16.92
CA PRO A 66 -17.37 7.12 15.89
C PRO A 66 -16.12 7.83 16.43
N SER A 67 -15.01 7.77 15.69
CA SER A 67 -13.82 8.55 15.99
C SER A 67 -13.99 9.99 15.48
N PRO A 68 -13.68 11.02 16.29
CA PRO A 68 -13.89 12.42 15.91
C PRO A 68 -12.84 12.94 14.91
N GLU A 69 -11.71 12.26 14.77
CA GLU A 69 -10.61 12.71 13.90
C GLU A 69 -10.53 11.90 12.61
N PRO A 70 -10.37 12.56 11.45
CA PRO A 70 -10.06 11.88 10.21
C PRO A 70 -8.65 11.28 10.32
N VAL A 71 -8.58 9.95 10.33
CA VAL A 71 -7.30 9.24 10.36
C VAL A 71 -6.73 9.24 8.95
N THR A 72 -5.52 9.77 8.79
CA THR A 72 -4.74 9.59 7.57
C THR A 72 -4.29 8.14 7.49
N LEU A 73 -4.92 7.39 6.59
CA LEU A 73 -4.60 5.98 6.40
C LEU A 73 -3.29 5.83 5.65
N ASP A 74 -2.35 5.15 6.29
CA ASP A 74 -1.04 4.91 5.73
C ASP A 74 -1.00 3.67 4.85
N GLY A 75 -0.28 3.73 3.73
CA GLY A 75 -0.19 2.64 2.74
C GLY A 75 -1.14 2.81 1.56
N LEU A 76 -1.29 1.74 0.78
CA LEU A 76 -2.09 1.62 -0.44
C LEU A 76 -3.48 1.06 -0.13
N THR A 77 -4.52 1.61 -0.78
CA THR A 77 -5.86 1.04 -0.76
C THR A 77 -5.92 -0.28 -1.53
N GLU A 78 -7.00 -1.06 -1.36
CA GLU A 78 -7.23 -2.28 -2.14
C GLU A 78 -7.25 -2.01 -3.65
N ASP A 79 -7.87 -0.91 -4.08
CA ASP A 79 -7.90 -0.53 -5.50
C ASP A 79 -6.50 -0.21 -6.04
N GLN A 80 -5.68 0.50 -5.27
CA GLN A 80 -4.29 0.77 -5.64
C GLN A 80 -3.46 -0.51 -5.67
N ILE A 81 -3.64 -1.41 -4.71
CA ILE A 81 -2.98 -2.73 -4.69
C ILE A 81 -3.37 -3.54 -5.93
N HIS A 82 -4.64 -3.53 -6.31
CA HIS A 82 -5.11 -4.19 -7.51
C HIS A 82 -4.46 -3.59 -8.77
N GLN A 83 -4.40 -2.26 -8.88
CA GLN A 83 -3.71 -1.58 -9.97
C GLN A 83 -2.21 -1.89 -10.01
N VAL A 84 -1.54 -1.93 -8.85
CA VAL A 84 -0.13 -2.36 -8.73
C VAL A 84 0.04 -3.79 -9.24
N CYS A 85 -0.85 -4.72 -8.89
CA CYS A 85 -0.77 -6.11 -9.34
C CYS A 85 -1.02 -6.28 -10.84
N LEU A 86 -1.86 -5.45 -11.44
CA LEU A 86 -2.19 -5.48 -12.87
C LEU A 86 -1.25 -4.63 -13.73
N PHE A 87 -0.36 -3.85 -13.12
CA PHE A 87 0.56 -3.01 -13.86
C PHE A 87 1.51 -3.86 -14.71
N GLU A 88 1.53 -3.63 -16.02
CA GLU A 88 2.45 -4.30 -16.94
C GLU A 88 3.50 -3.30 -17.42
N PRO A 89 4.80 -3.50 -17.15
CA PRO A 89 5.84 -2.60 -17.61
C PRO A 89 5.93 -2.61 -19.13
N ASN A 90 6.03 -1.44 -19.74
CA ASN A 90 6.19 -1.30 -21.18
C ASN A 90 7.66 -1.62 -21.57
N PRO A 91 7.91 -2.66 -22.39
CA PRO A 91 9.27 -3.07 -22.76
C PRO A 91 9.99 -2.04 -23.65
N ALA A 92 9.26 -1.14 -24.32
CA ALA A 92 9.83 -0.04 -25.09
C ALA A 92 10.31 1.13 -24.20
N GLN A 93 9.96 1.13 -22.91
CA GLN A 93 10.34 2.18 -21.96
C GLN A 93 11.53 1.78 -21.10
N THR A 94 12.21 2.78 -20.54
CA THR A 94 13.27 2.55 -19.55
C THR A 94 12.67 2.03 -18.24
N ALA A 95 13.48 1.32 -17.45
CA ALA A 95 13.08 0.89 -16.11
C ALA A 95 12.63 2.07 -15.22
N GLN A 96 13.27 3.24 -15.37
CA GLN A 96 12.90 4.45 -14.64
C GLN A 96 11.52 5.00 -15.06
N ASN A 97 11.18 4.96 -16.35
CA ASN A 97 9.87 5.40 -16.82
C ASN A 97 8.77 4.46 -16.33
N ASN A 98 8.96 3.14 -16.45
CA ASN A 98 8.03 2.15 -15.90
C ASN A 98 7.86 2.33 -14.38
N TRP A 99 8.96 2.60 -13.66
CA TRP A 99 8.90 2.90 -12.23
C TRP A 99 8.11 4.19 -11.93
N THR A 100 8.25 5.21 -12.78
CA THR A 100 7.51 6.47 -12.63
C THR A 100 6.01 6.28 -12.88
N GLU A 101 5.61 5.41 -13.80
CA GLU A 101 4.19 5.05 -13.97
C GLU A 101 3.65 4.28 -12.76
N LEU A 102 4.43 3.33 -12.21
CA LEU A 102 4.08 2.63 -10.97
C LEU A 102 3.95 3.58 -9.78
N TRP A 103 4.81 4.61 -9.70
CA TRP A 103 4.74 5.66 -8.67
C TRP A 103 3.39 6.38 -8.68
N LYS A 104 2.85 6.72 -9.86
CA LYS A 104 1.54 7.41 -10.00
C LYS A 104 0.36 6.59 -9.47
N ILE A 105 0.50 5.27 -9.41
CA ILE A 105 -0.51 4.41 -8.79
C ILE A 105 -0.47 4.58 -7.27
N CYS A 106 0.73 4.78 -6.71
CA CYS A 106 0.93 4.96 -5.28
C CYS A 106 0.48 6.35 -4.80
N PHE A 107 0.80 7.41 -5.55
CA PHE A 107 0.66 8.83 -5.17
C PHE A 107 0.27 9.71 -6.36
#